data_AF-A0A0B6YXK6-F1
#
_entry.id   AF-A0A0B6YXK6-F1
#
_cell.length_a   1.000
_cell.length_b   1.000
_cell.length_c   1.000
_cell.angle_alpha   90.00
_cell.angle_beta   90.00
_cell.angle_gamma   90.00
#
_symmetry.space_group_name_H-M   'P 1'
#
loop_
_entity.id
_entity.type
_entity.pdbx_description
1 polymer ?
#
loop_
_entity_poly.entity_id
_entity_poly.type
_entity_poly.pdbx_seq_one_letter_code
_entity_poly.pdbx_strand_id
1 'polypeptide(L)' 'KPNPLDLSAVILNEKMQELVDLLAENTHNVWAKDRIKHGWTYGLHEDSTNKRTPHLVPYNKVDEHIKKAN' A
#
# COMPACT_ATOMS: atom_id res chain seq x y z
N LYS A 1 -8.13 -18.13 19.17
CA LYS A 1 -7.70 -16.83 18.59
C LYS A 1 -6.32 -17.04 17.99
N PRO A 2 -6.04 -16.61 16.74
CA PRO A 2 -4.67 -16.63 16.24
C PRO A 2 -3.81 -15.74 17.13
N ASN A 3 -2.68 -16.27 17.59
CA ASN A 3 -1.70 -15.54 18.39
C ASN A 3 -0.53 -15.23 17.46
N PRO A 4 -0.45 -14.02 16.88
CA PRO A 4 0.63 -13.68 15.96
C PRO A 4 1.97 -13.77 16.68
N LEU A 5 2.97 -14.35 16.01
CA LEU A 5 4.33 -14.37 16.53
C LEU A 5 4.89 -12.94 16.56
N ASP A 6 5.54 -12.61 17.67
CA ASP A 6 6.30 -11.38 17.79
C ASP A 6 7.57 -11.50 16.94
N LEU A 7 7.67 -10.67 15.90
CA LEU A 7 8.80 -10.60 15.00
C LEU A 7 9.71 -9.39 15.28
N SER A 8 9.51 -8.68 16.40
CA SER A 8 10.32 -7.50 16.77
C SER A 8 11.81 -7.78 16.94
N ALA A 9 12.19 -9.03 17.20
CA ALA A 9 13.59 -9.47 17.32
C ALA A 9 14.27 -9.76 15.96
N VAL A 10 13.51 -9.74 14.85
CA VAL A 10 14.05 -10.02 13.52
C VAL A 10 14.56 -8.72 12.90
N ILE A 11 15.88 -8.57 12.82
CA ILE A 11 16.51 -7.46 12.11
C ILE A 11 16.59 -7.83 10.63
N LEU A 12 15.84 -7.12 9.81
CA LEU A 12 15.94 -7.24 8.35
C LEU A 12 17.26 -6.63 7.88
N ASN A 13 18.00 -7.39 7.05
CA ASN A 13 19.18 -6.86 6.38
C ASN A 13 18.76 -5.88 5.25
N GLU A 14 19.70 -5.09 4.74
CA GLU A 14 19.43 -4.05 3.74
C GLU A 14 18.77 -4.61 2.46
N LYS A 15 19.17 -5.80 2.00
CA LYS A 15 18.56 -6.47 0.84
C LYS A 15 17.11 -6.90 1.10
N MET A 16 16.79 -7.29 2.33
CA MET A 16 15.43 -7.62 2.73
C MET A 16 14.55 -6.37 2.81
N GLN A 17 15.11 -5.21 3.17
CA GLN A 17 14.36 -3.95 3.12
C GLN A 17 14.01 -3.54 1.69
N GLU A 18 14.94 -3.65 0.76
CA GLU A 18 14.65 -3.43 -0.67
C GLU A 18 13.55 -4.38 -1.18
N LEU A 19 13.59 -5.64 -0.76
CA LEU A 19 12.55 -6.61 -1.10
C LEU A 19 11.18 -6.23 -0.50
N VAL A 20 11.14 -5.72 0.73
CA VAL A 20 9.90 -5.23 1.35
C VAL A 20 9.31 -4.08 0.54
N ASP A 21 10.14 -3.12 0.12
CA ASP A 21 9.68 -2.01 -0.71
C ASP A 21 9.09 -2.48 -2.04
N LEU A 22 9.74 -3.45 -2.71
CA LEU A 22 9.24 -4.04 -3.96
C LEU A 22 7.92 -4.80 -3.76
N LEU A 23 7.77 -5.52 -2.63
CA LEU A 23 6.54 -6.24 -2.31
C LEU A 23 5.39 -5.27 -2.00
N ALA A 24 5.66 -4.19 -1.26
CA ALA A 24 4.69 -3.16 -0.96
C ALA A 24 4.27 -2.40 -2.22
N GLU A 25 5.22 -2.10 -3.12
CA GLU A 25 4.91 -1.52 -4.44
C GLU A 25 4.02 -2.44 -5.27
N ASN A 26 4.34 -3.73 -5.35
CA ASN A 26 3.52 -4.69 -6.09
C ASN A 26 2.10 -4.77 -5.51
N THR A 27 1.97 -4.81 -4.19
CA THR A 27 0.68 -4.83 -3.49
C THR A 27 -0.14 -3.58 -3.82
N HIS A 28 0.48 -2.40 -3.79
CA HIS A 28 -0.16 -1.15 -4.17
C HIS A 28 -0.59 -1.14 -5.64
N ASN A 29 0.26 -1.64 -6.54
CA ASN A 29 -0.04 -1.71 -7.97
C ASN A 29 -1.23 -2.62 -8.25
N VAL A 30 -1.34 -3.75 -7.55
CA VAL A 30 -2.50 -4.65 -7.64
C VAL A 30 -3.77 -3.95 -7.15
N TRP A 31 -3.72 -3.27 -5.99
CA TRP A 31 -4.83 -2.48 -5.48
C TRP A 31 -5.25 -1.37 -6.45
N ALA A 32 -4.30 -0.59 -6.96
CA ALA A 32 -4.57 0.52 -7.87
C ALA A 32 -5.18 0.04 -9.18
N LYS A 33 -4.68 -1.08 -9.73
CA LYS A 33 -5.23 -1.73 -10.92
C LYS A 33 -6.68 -2.15 -10.71
N ASP A 34 -7.00 -2.76 -9.58
CA ASP A 34 -8.37 -3.17 -9.27
C ASP A 34 -9.30 -1.97 -9.10
N ARG A 35 -8.84 -0.93 -8.40
CA ARG A 35 -9.57 0.34 -8.25
C ARG A 35 -9.86 0.98 -9.61
N ILE A 36 -8.87 1.11 -10.48
CA ILE A 36 -9.04 1.66 -11.84
C ILE A 36 -10.06 0.83 -12.62
N LYS A 37 -9.98 -0.50 -12.56
CA LYS A 37 -10.94 -1.41 -13.22
C LYS A 37 -12.37 -1.18 -12.74
N HIS A 38 -12.58 -0.85 -11.47
CA HIS A 38 -13.88 -0.53 -10.89
C HIS A 38 -14.33 0.93 -11.11
N GLY A 39 -13.58 1.71 -11.90
CA GLY A 39 -13.88 3.09 -12.26
C GLY A 39 -13.45 4.11 -11.21
N TRP A 40 -12.52 3.75 -10.32
CA TRP A 40 -11.97 4.71 -9.36
C TRP A 40 -11.00 5.68 -10.03
N THR A 41 -11.02 6.92 -9.55
CA THR A 41 -10.16 7.99 -10.03
C THR A 41 -9.45 8.68 -8.87
N TYR A 42 -8.47 9.52 -9.19
CA TYR A 42 -7.81 10.34 -8.20
C TYR A 42 -8.73 11.45 -7.66
N GLY A 43 -8.68 11.70 -6.36
CA GLY A 43 -9.34 12.84 -5.71
C GLY A 43 -8.59 13.30 -4.48
N LEU A 44 -8.80 14.54 -4.07
CA LEU A 44 -8.12 15.10 -2.89
C LEU A 44 -8.59 14.47 -1.57
N HIS A 45 -9.78 13.87 -1.57
CA HIS A 45 -10.39 13.20 -0.44
C HIS A 45 -11.00 11.86 -0.88
N GLU A 46 -11.18 10.97 0.08
CA GLU A 46 -11.89 9.72 -0.15
C GLU A 46 -13.38 9.98 -0.36
N ASP A 47 -13.90 9.50 -1.48
CA ASP A 47 -15.29 9.65 -1.88
C ASP A 47 -15.76 8.36 -2.56
N SER A 48 -16.49 7.54 -1.82
CA SER A 48 -17.04 6.28 -2.34
C SER A 48 -18.17 6.48 -3.35
N THR A 49 -18.88 7.61 -3.28
CA THR A 49 -20.00 7.93 -4.18
C THR A 49 -19.49 8.22 -5.58
N ASN A 50 -18.48 9.09 -5.68
CA ASN A 50 -17.85 9.44 -6.95
C ASN A 50 -16.64 8.54 -7.29
N LYS A 51 -16.39 7.52 -6.46
CA LYS A 51 -15.24 6.59 -6.59
C LYS A 51 -13.92 7.33 -6.73
N ARG A 52 -13.61 8.23 -5.79
CA ARG A 52 -12.36 8.99 -5.77
C ARG A 52 -11.55 8.65 -4.54
N THR A 53 -10.24 8.57 -4.69
CA THR A 53 -9.32 8.35 -3.56
C THR A 53 -8.01 9.11 -3.77
N PRO A 54 -7.42 9.69 -2.71
CA PRO A 54 -6.12 10.37 -2.80
C PRO A 54 -4.97 9.38 -3.00
N HIS A 55 -5.21 8.09 -2.73
CA HIS A 55 -4.17 7.07 -2.78
C HIS A 55 -3.94 6.49 -4.18
N LEU A 56 -4.76 6.88 -5.18
CA LEU A 56 -4.58 6.44 -6.57
C LEU A 56 -3.46 7.23 -7.27
N VAL A 57 -2.27 7.16 -6.69
CA VAL A 57 -1.03 7.75 -7.17
C VAL A 57 0.05 6.66 -7.22
N PRO A 58 1.14 6.85 -7.97
CA PRO A 58 2.26 5.89 -7.97
C PRO A 58 2.79 5.62 -6.55
N TYR A 59 3.21 4.39 -6.26
CA TYR A 59 3.62 3.95 -4.90
C TYR A 59 4.66 4.87 -4.27
N ASN A 60 5.61 5.38 -5.05
CA ASN A 60 6.61 6.34 -4.56
C ASN A 60 6.02 7.64 -3.98
N LYS A 61 4.83 8.07 -4.43
CA LYS A 61 4.10 9.26 -3.97
C LYS A 61 2.99 8.96 -2.96
N VAL A 62 2.81 7.69 -2.59
CA VAL A 62 1.90 7.32 -1.50
C VAL A 62 2.52 7.76 -0.18
N ASP A 63 1.69 8.30 0.70
CA ASP A 63 2.09 8.76 2.03
C ASP A 63 2.78 7.64 2.83
N GLU A 64 3.86 7.95 3.54
CA GLU A 64 4.63 7.00 4.36
C GLU A 64 3.75 6.31 5.42
N HIS A 65 2.70 6.98 5.89
CA HIS A 65 1.75 6.41 6.84
C HIS A 65 0.99 5.21 6.27
N ILE A 66 0.71 5.19 4.96
CA ILE A 66 0.08 4.05 4.26
C ILE A 66 1.14 3.00 3.92
N LYS A 67 2.37 3.41 3.60
CA LYS A 67 3.47 2.47 3.33
C LYS A 67 3.82 1.59 4.53
N LYS A 68 3.74 2.12 5.75
CA LYS A 68 3.99 1.36 6.99
C LYS A 68 2.87 0.40 7.39
N ALA A 69 1.68 0.53 6.79
CA ALA A 69 0.50 -0.28 7.14
C ALA A 69 0.27 -1.47 6.19
N ASN A 70 0.98 -1.52 5.05
CA ASN A 70 0.97 -2.65 4.10
C ASN A 70 2.21 -3.52 4.31
#